data_AF-A0A0P0R5H2-F1
#
_entry.id   AF-A0A0P0R5H2-F1
#
_cell.length_a   1.000
_cell.length_b   1.000
_cell.length_c   1.000
_cell.angle_alpha   90.00
_cell.angle_beta   90.00
_cell.angle_gamma   90.00
#
_symmetry.space_group_name_H-M   'P 1'
#
loop_
_entity.id
_entity.type
_entity.pdbx_description
1 polymer ?
#
loop_
_entity_poly.entity_id
_entity_poly.type
_entity_poly.pdbx_seq_one_letter_code
_entity_poly.pdbx_strand_id
1 'polypeptide(L)'
;MITRFRPARSKPAAQRGAAIISALLVVALSAILVSGMLWREQVQIRRIENQRLLAQAQWVSRGALDWTRLILRSEGDTSAGITYLGGVWGVPIARTRLSDFLGQIGEVRAQEGGATYISGSIEDAQAKFNLRNLVSTAVPGALTLNAQQIQSFQRLLQLLGINGQLAKNTALQLRAGLRQSATRFQTAANPATVDPTQPQGGATGGGNYTDQPGLEDADENAPVAPLQMTGVDSLLDVPGFTPEMIARLRPFVTVLPTTTPVNMNTAPAEVVAAVVPGMNLSNAQAFVARRETVFFHNVGDVQLALRGAGVQQLVFDPNQLDVNTSYFLIHGRVEHERAEVDRTTLVYRDALTHTTRIVWGRDQL
;
A
#
# COMPACT_ATOMS: atom_id res chain seq x y z
N MET A 1 -23.35 -102.92 29.41
CA MET A 1 -22.15 -102.18 29.84
C MET A 1 -21.60 -101.44 28.62
N ILE A 2 -21.30 -100.14 28.78
CA ILE A 2 -20.65 -99.21 27.84
C ILE A 2 -21.57 -98.52 26.81
N THR A 3 -21.83 -97.25 27.14
CA THR A 3 -22.31 -96.13 26.32
C THR A 3 -21.35 -95.82 25.16
N ARG A 4 -21.90 -95.63 23.95
CA ARG A 4 -21.27 -94.80 22.90
C ARG A 4 -22.31 -93.88 22.29
N PHE A 5 -22.21 -92.59 22.64
CA PHE A 5 -22.86 -91.49 21.94
C PHE A 5 -22.41 -91.49 20.47
N ARG A 6 -23.36 -91.62 19.55
CA ARG A 6 -23.17 -91.19 18.16
C ARG A 6 -23.75 -89.78 18.04
N PRO A 7 -22.93 -88.74 17.76
CA PRO A 7 -23.44 -87.40 17.57
C PRO A 7 -24.28 -87.35 16.29
N ALA A 8 -25.51 -86.85 16.38
CA ALA A 8 -26.27 -86.44 15.22
C ALA A 8 -25.51 -85.27 14.56
N ARG A 9 -25.06 -85.46 13.32
CA ARG A 9 -24.54 -84.35 12.50
C ARG A 9 -25.67 -83.34 12.31
N SER A 10 -25.58 -82.19 12.97
CA SER A 10 -26.41 -81.04 12.66
C SER A 10 -26.15 -80.66 11.21
N LYS A 11 -27.21 -80.68 10.39
CA LYS A 11 -27.15 -80.06 9.07
C LYS A 11 -26.90 -78.56 9.29
N PRO A 12 -25.92 -77.93 8.63
CA PRO A 12 -25.74 -76.50 8.77
C PRO A 12 -27.01 -75.81 8.25
N ALA A 13 -27.70 -75.08 9.13
CA ALA A 13 -28.79 -74.20 8.73
C ALA A 13 -28.21 -73.18 7.74
N ALA A 14 -28.77 -73.14 6.54
CA ALA A 14 -28.24 -72.31 5.46
C ALA A 14 -28.34 -70.82 5.84
N GLN A 15 -27.18 -70.19 6.09
CA GLN A 15 -26.98 -68.77 6.43
C GLN A 15 -27.26 -67.82 5.24
N ARG A 16 -28.30 -68.08 4.44
CA ARG A 16 -28.56 -67.32 3.20
C ARG A 16 -29.16 -65.93 3.45
N GLY A 17 -29.93 -65.74 4.53
CA GLY A 17 -30.53 -64.43 4.85
C GLY A 17 -29.53 -63.40 5.37
N ALA A 18 -28.66 -63.80 6.31
CA ALA A 18 -27.64 -62.92 6.88
C ALA A 18 -26.58 -62.48 5.83
N ALA A 19 -26.22 -63.37 4.90
CA ALA A 19 -25.28 -63.08 3.82
C ALA A 19 -25.81 -62.05 2.80
N ILE A 20 -27.13 -62.05 2.54
CA ILE A 20 -27.74 -61.08 1.61
C ILE A 20 -27.80 -59.69 2.26
N ILE A 21 -28.14 -59.61 3.56
CA ILE A 21 -28.18 -58.35 4.30
C ILE A 21 -26.77 -57.75 4.42
N SER A 22 -25.75 -58.56 4.71
CA SER A 22 -24.37 -58.08 4.77
C SER A 22 -23.86 -57.64 3.39
N ALA A 23 -24.19 -58.37 2.32
CA ALA A 23 -23.84 -57.97 0.95
C ALA A 23 -24.49 -56.63 0.55
N LEU A 24 -25.78 -56.45 0.85
CA LEU A 24 -26.49 -55.19 0.58
C LEU A 24 -25.94 -54.02 1.40
N LEU A 25 -25.58 -54.26 2.66
CA LEU A 25 -24.99 -53.24 3.53
C LEU A 25 -23.60 -52.81 3.05
N VAL A 26 -22.76 -53.76 2.63
CA VAL A 26 -21.45 -53.45 2.04
C VAL A 26 -21.60 -52.65 0.76
N VAL A 27 -22.52 -53.03 -0.14
CA VAL A 27 -22.76 -52.29 -1.40
C VAL A 27 -23.29 -50.88 -1.11
N ALA A 28 -24.24 -50.72 -0.19
CA ALA A 28 -24.75 -49.40 0.19
C ALA A 28 -23.65 -48.51 0.78
N LEU A 29 -22.80 -49.07 1.65
CA LEU A 29 -21.68 -48.34 2.25
C LEU A 29 -20.62 -47.97 1.20
N SER A 30 -20.30 -48.89 0.28
CA SER A 30 -19.44 -48.61 -0.87
C SER A 30 -20.00 -47.50 -1.75
N ALA A 31 -21.30 -47.52 -2.05
CA ALA A 31 -21.96 -46.47 -2.84
C ALA A 31 -21.91 -45.10 -2.17
N ILE A 32 -22.15 -45.03 -0.84
CA ILE A 32 -22.06 -43.77 -0.08
C ILE A 32 -20.62 -43.22 -0.10
N LEU A 33 -19.61 -44.07 0.11
CA LEU A 33 -18.21 -43.65 0.08
C LEU A 33 -17.80 -43.12 -1.31
N VAL A 34 -18.16 -43.83 -2.37
CA VAL A 34 -17.87 -43.42 -3.76
C VAL A 34 -18.59 -42.11 -4.08
N SER A 35 -19.85 -41.95 -3.71
CA SER A 35 -20.60 -40.71 -3.91
C SER A 35 -19.96 -39.53 -3.16
N GLY A 36 -19.49 -39.74 -1.93
CA GLY A 36 -18.78 -38.73 -1.15
C GLY A 36 -17.42 -38.35 -1.75
N MET A 37 -16.70 -39.30 -2.35
CA MET A 37 -15.45 -39.06 -3.06
C MET A 37 -15.64 -38.24 -4.33
N LEU A 38 -16.63 -38.59 -5.17
CA LEU A 38 -16.94 -37.86 -6.41
C LEU A 38 -17.33 -36.41 -6.14
N TRP A 39 -18.11 -36.16 -5.07
CA TRP A 39 -18.43 -34.79 -4.66
C TRP A 39 -17.18 -34.00 -4.26
N ARG A 40 -16.27 -34.60 -3.47
CA ARG A 40 -15.01 -33.96 -3.08
C ARG A 40 -14.12 -33.67 -4.28
N GLU A 41 -14.05 -34.58 -5.24
CA GLU A 41 -13.30 -34.40 -6.49
C GLU A 41 -13.83 -33.20 -7.30
N GLN A 42 -15.16 -33.09 -7.46
CA GLN A 42 -15.77 -31.95 -8.14
C GLN A 42 -15.47 -30.61 -7.45
N VAL A 43 -15.51 -30.59 -6.11
CA VAL A 43 -15.15 -29.38 -5.33
C VAL A 43 -13.68 -29.02 -5.51
N GLN A 44 -12.78 -30.01 -5.52
CA GLN A 44 -11.35 -29.79 -5.76
C GLN A 44 -11.08 -29.22 -7.16
N ILE A 45 -11.73 -29.77 -8.19
CA ILE A 45 -11.61 -29.28 -9.58
C ILE A 45 -12.00 -27.81 -9.66
N ARG A 46 -13.16 -27.43 -9.11
CA ARG A 46 -13.61 -26.02 -9.11
C ARG A 46 -12.65 -25.10 -8.38
N ARG A 47 -12.07 -25.55 -7.26
CA ARG A 47 -11.07 -24.76 -6.52
C ARG A 47 -9.80 -24.55 -7.33
N ILE A 48 -9.30 -25.59 -7.99
CA ILE A 48 -8.11 -25.52 -8.84
C ILE A 48 -8.36 -24.59 -10.03
N GLU A 49 -9.55 -24.66 -10.65
CA GLU A 49 -9.95 -23.77 -11.73
C GLU A 49 -9.96 -22.30 -11.28
N ASN A 50 -10.58 -21.99 -10.13
CA ASN A 50 -10.56 -20.64 -9.55
C ASN A 50 -9.14 -20.15 -9.25
N GLN A 51 -8.30 -21.01 -8.68
CA GLN A 51 -6.90 -20.67 -8.39
C GLN A 51 -6.10 -20.40 -9.67
N ARG A 52 -6.36 -21.16 -10.74
CA ARG A 52 -5.75 -20.94 -12.04
C ARG A 52 -6.15 -19.58 -12.64
N LEU A 53 -7.44 -19.26 -12.62
CA LEU A 53 -7.95 -17.99 -13.16
C LEU A 53 -7.37 -16.79 -12.39
N LEU A 54 -7.32 -16.86 -11.06
CA LEU A 54 -6.70 -15.82 -10.25
C LEU A 54 -5.20 -15.69 -10.55
N ALA A 55 -4.47 -16.80 -10.68
CA ALA A 55 -3.06 -16.77 -11.03
C ALA A 55 -2.82 -16.12 -12.42
N GLN A 56 -3.68 -16.40 -13.40
CA GLN A 56 -3.63 -15.79 -14.73
C GLN A 56 -3.89 -14.27 -14.66
N ALA A 57 -4.91 -13.83 -13.92
CA ALA A 57 -5.17 -12.41 -13.69
C ALA A 57 -3.99 -11.70 -13.01
N GLN A 58 -3.34 -12.35 -12.04
CA GLN A 58 -2.14 -11.83 -11.39
C GLN A 58 -0.94 -11.72 -12.34
N TRP A 59 -0.74 -12.69 -13.24
CA TRP A 59 0.31 -12.62 -14.26
C TRP A 59 0.09 -11.46 -15.22
N VAL A 60 -1.15 -11.26 -15.68
CA VAL A 60 -1.53 -10.12 -16.53
C VAL A 60 -1.31 -8.80 -15.79
N SER A 61 -1.71 -8.71 -14.51
CA SER A 61 -1.49 -7.50 -13.68
C SER A 61 -0.01 -7.14 -13.54
N ARG A 62 0.87 -8.13 -13.35
CA ARG A 62 2.32 -7.90 -13.31
C ARG A 62 2.87 -7.42 -14.66
N GLY A 63 2.45 -8.04 -15.76
CA GLY A 63 2.85 -7.62 -17.10
C GLY A 63 2.40 -6.19 -17.42
N ALA A 64 1.17 -5.84 -17.08
CA ALA A 64 0.64 -4.48 -17.21
C ALA A 64 1.47 -3.47 -16.39
N LEU A 65 1.83 -3.81 -15.15
CA LEU A 65 2.69 -2.97 -14.31
C LEU A 65 4.09 -2.77 -14.91
N ASP A 66 4.70 -3.81 -15.47
CA ASP A 66 6.01 -3.68 -16.11
C ASP A 66 5.96 -2.80 -17.36
N TRP A 67 4.87 -2.85 -18.12
CA TRP A 67 4.64 -1.90 -19.21
C TRP A 67 4.43 -0.46 -18.72
N THR A 68 3.63 -0.26 -17.67
CA THR A 68 3.43 1.07 -17.07
C THR A 68 4.77 1.65 -16.58
N ARG A 69 5.64 0.81 -16.02
CA ARG A 69 7.00 1.20 -15.62
C ARG A 69 7.87 1.63 -16.81
N LEU A 70 7.67 1.04 -17.99
CA LEU A 70 8.34 1.47 -19.23
C LEU A 70 7.81 2.81 -19.71
N ILE A 71 6.50 3.08 -19.62
CA ILE A 71 5.94 4.40 -19.92
C ILE A 71 6.54 5.46 -19.01
N LEU A 72 6.56 5.22 -17.69
CA LEU A 72 7.11 6.18 -16.72
C LEU A 72 8.58 6.49 -16.98
N ARG A 73 9.35 5.47 -17.40
CA ARG A 73 10.74 5.65 -17.83
C ARG A 73 10.83 6.48 -19.11
N SER A 74 10.10 6.09 -20.15
CA SER A 74 10.08 6.80 -21.43
C SER A 74 9.65 8.25 -21.27
N GLU A 75 8.69 8.53 -20.41
CA GLU A 75 8.23 9.89 -20.09
C GLU A 75 9.33 10.71 -19.39
N GLY A 76 10.10 10.07 -18.50
CA GLY A 76 11.26 10.71 -17.87
C GLY A 76 12.32 11.08 -18.91
N ASP A 77 12.53 10.21 -19.90
CA ASP A 77 13.48 10.45 -20.99
C ASP A 77 12.99 11.56 -21.96
N THR A 78 11.68 11.65 -22.25
CA THR A 78 11.12 12.66 -23.17
C THR A 78 10.88 14.01 -22.52
N SER A 79 10.45 14.04 -21.25
CA SER A 79 10.13 15.25 -20.47
C SER A 79 11.04 15.38 -19.25
N ALA A 80 12.36 15.37 -19.49
CA ALA A 80 13.35 15.36 -18.42
C ALA A 80 13.19 16.53 -17.45
N GLY A 81 13.10 16.21 -16.16
CA GLY A 81 13.03 17.21 -15.07
C GLY A 81 11.66 17.84 -14.83
N ILE A 82 10.60 17.43 -15.53
CA ILE A 82 9.25 17.99 -15.36
C ILE A 82 8.21 16.86 -15.36
N THR A 83 7.27 16.89 -14.42
CA THR A 83 6.09 16.03 -14.42
C THR A 83 4.83 16.87 -14.27
N TYR A 84 3.92 16.78 -15.24
CA TYR A 84 2.71 17.60 -15.31
C TYR A 84 1.50 16.77 -15.75
N LEU A 85 0.28 17.30 -15.55
CA LEU A 85 -1.00 16.60 -15.78
C LEU A 85 -1.27 16.23 -17.25
N GLY A 86 -0.64 16.92 -18.19
CA GLY A 86 -0.79 16.66 -19.63
C GLY A 86 0.16 15.61 -20.19
N GLY A 87 1.01 15.01 -19.34
CA GLY A 87 1.91 13.94 -19.74
C GLY A 87 1.18 12.66 -20.14
N VAL A 88 1.81 11.81 -20.96
CA VAL A 88 1.19 10.57 -21.48
C VAL A 88 0.80 9.62 -20.34
N TRP A 89 1.59 9.64 -19.27
CA TRP A 89 1.36 8.85 -18.05
C TRP A 89 0.03 9.20 -17.33
N GLY A 90 -0.44 10.45 -17.45
CA GLY A 90 -1.60 10.97 -16.72
C GLY A 90 -2.94 10.55 -17.32
N VAL A 91 -2.95 9.99 -18.54
CA VAL A 91 -4.18 9.56 -19.22
C VAL A 91 -4.64 8.22 -18.65
N PRO A 92 -5.83 8.15 -18.01
CA PRO A 92 -6.32 6.90 -17.46
C PRO A 92 -6.70 5.92 -18.57
N ILE A 93 -6.40 4.65 -18.34
CA ILE A 93 -6.80 3.55 -19.22
C ILE A 93 -8.17 3.08 -18.77
N ALA A 94 -9.19 3.42 -19.56
CA ALA A 94 -10.53 2.87 -19.38
C ALA A 94 -10.50 1.34 -19.57
N ARG A 95 -11.60 0.67 -19.20
CA ARG A 95 -11.76 -0.77 -19.37
C ARG A 95 -11.58 -1.17 -20.84
N THR A 96 -10.41 -1.72 -21.16
CA THR A 96 -9.99 -2.09 -22.51
C THR A 96 -9.69 -3.58 -22.54
N ARG A 97 -9.92 -4.23 -23.70
CA ARG A 97 -9.55 -5.64 -23.84
C ARG A 97 -8.04 -5.77 -23.89
N LEU A 98 -7.51 -6.80 -23.24
CA LEU A 98 -6.08 -7.11 -23.32
C LEU A 98 -5.64 -7.28 -24.78
N SER A 99 -6.47 -7.85 -25.65
CA SER A 99 -6.14 -7.99 -27.08
C SER A 99 -5.94 -6.65 -27.79
N ASP A 100 -6.77 -5.66 -27.48
CA ASP A 100 -6.72 -4.33 -28.10
C ASP A 100 -5.50 -3.57 -27.58
N PHE A 101 -5.22 -3.72 -26.28
CA PHE A 101 -4.03 -3.21 -25.63
C PHE A 101 -2.74 -3.82 -26.22
N LEU A 102 -2.69 -5.16 -26.38
CA LEU A 102 -1.56 -5.87 -27.01
C LEU A 102 -1.40 -5.52 -28.49
N GLY A 103 -2.51 -5.30 -29.20
CA GLY A 103 -2.50 -4.84 -30.59
C GLY A 103 -1.93 -3.42 -30.75
N GLN A 104 -2.22 -2.52 -29.82
CA GLN A 104 -1.64 -1.17 -29.79
C GLN A 104 -0.13 -1.17 -29.55
N ILE A 105 0.39 -2.18 -28.84
CA ILE A 105 1.84 -2.34 -28.60
C ILE A 105 2.54 -3.21 -29.67
N GLY A 106 1.85 -3.59 -30.75
CA GLY A 106 2.44 -4.25 -31.92
C GLY A 106 2.52 -5.79 -31.86
N GLU A 107 1.84 -6.45 -30.92
CA GLU A 107 1.78 -7.91 -30.88
C GLU A 107 0.62 -8.48 -31.73
N VAL A 108 0.98 -9.18 -32.81
CA VAL A 108 0.04 -9.67 -33.86
C VAL A 108 -0.64 -11.00 -33.50
N ARG A 109 -0.45 -11.55 -32.29
CA ARG A 109 -0.99 -12.87 -31.88
C ARG A 109 -2.03 -12.83 -30.75
N ALA A 110 -2.80 -11.75 -30.64
CA ALA A 110 -3.77 -11.55 -29.58
C ALA A 110 -5.11 -12.32 -29.75
N GLN A 111 -5.08 -13.58 -30.19
CA GLN A 111 -6.27 -14.45 -30.16
C GLN A 111 -6.53 -15.05 -28.76
N GLU A 112 -5.51 -15.09 -27.90
CA GLU A 112 -5.59 -15.60 -26.53
C GLU A 112 -5.79 -14.45 -25.52
N GLY A 113 -6.98 -13.86 -25.48
CA GLY A 113 -7.29 -12.78 -24.54
C GLY A 113 -8.72 -12.26 -24.55
N GLY A 114 -9.64 -12.93 -25.26
CA GLY A 114 -10.98 -12.40 -25.54
C GLY A 114 -11.86 -12.12 -24.30
N ALA A 115 -11.50 -12.68 -23.14
CA ALA A 115 -12.19 -12.48 -21.86
C ALA A 115 -11.33 -11.77 -20.80
N THR A 116 -10.24 -11.11 -21.20
CA THR A 116 -9.38 -10.35 -20.28
C THR A 116 -9.51 -8.85 -20.54
N TYR A 117 -9.84 -8.09 -19.50
CA TYR A 117 -9.93 -6.64 -19.53
C TYR A 117 -8.93 -6.02 -18.55
N ILE A 118 -8.36 -4.88 -18.95
CA ILE A 118 -7.44 -4.09 -18.14
C ILE A 118 -8.00 -2.67 -18.04
N SER A 119 -7.90 -2.09 -16.85
CA SER A 119 -8.10 -0.67 -16.62
C SER A 119 -7.15 -0.18 -15.56
N GLY A 120 -6.90 1.12 -15.52
CA GLY A 120 -6.07 1.70 -14.49
C GLY A 120 -5.82 3.18 -14.67
N SER A 121 -5.17 3.75 -13.68
CA SER A 121 -4.73 5.13 -13.68
C SER A 121 -3.41 5.24 -12.95
N ILE A 122 -2.63 6.25 -13.32
CA ILE A 122 -1.41 6.60 -12.62
C ILE A 122 -1.66 7.93 -11.92
N GLU A 123 -1.26 8.00 -10.66
CA GLU A 123 -1.34 9.20 -9.84
C GLU A 123 0.07 9.61 -9.41
N ASP A 124 0.35 10.91 -9.45
CA ASP A 124 1.59 11.46 -8.89
C ASP A 124 1.51 11.43 -7.37
N ALA A 125 2.34 10.61 -6.72
CA ALA A 125 2.33 10.50 -5.27
C ALA A 125 2.90 11.76 -4.59
N GLN A 126 3.77 12.52 -5.27
CA GLN A 126 4.31 13.79 -4.78
C GLN A 126 3.39 14.98 -5.06
N ALA A 127 2.24 14.77 -5.70
CA ALA A 127 1.16 15.76 -5.69
C ALA A 127 0.58 15.96 -4.28
N LYS A 128 0.70 14.95 -3.41
CA LYS A 128 0.14 14.91 -2.06
C LYS A 128 1.15 15.38 -1.02
N PHE A 129 0.64 15.88 0.10
CA PHE A 129 1.47 16.17 1.26
C PHE A 129 2.06 14.87 1.84
N ASN A 130 3.38 14.73 1.78
CA ASN A 130 4.08 13.56 2.31
C ASN A 130 4.27 13.69 3.83
N LEU A 131 3.57 12.87 4.61
CA LEU A 131 3.68 12.86 6.08
C LEU A 131 5.11 12.56 6.55
N ARG A 132 5.93 11.86 5.74
CA ARG A 132 7.34 11.63 6.04
C ARG A 132 8.12 12.94 6.22
N ASN A 133 7.66 14.05 5.64
CA ASN A 133 8.26 15.38 5.76
C ASN A 133 8.14 16.01 7.16
N LEU A 134 7.24 15.52 8.01
CA LEU A 134 7.08 16.03 9.38
C LEU A 134 8.32 15.79 10.26
N VAL A 135 9.18 14.83 9.87
CA VAL A 135 10.40 14.46 10.58
C VAL A 135 11.59 14.59 9.63
N SER A 136 12.54 15.45 9.96
CA SER A 136 13.80 15.60 9.24
C SER A 136 14.92 14.78 9.87
N THR A 137 15.88 14.37 9.04
CA THR A 137 17.16 13.79 9.48
C THR A 137 18.26 14.80 9.20
N ALA A 138 18.44 15.78 10.10
CA ALA A 138 19.46 16.81 9.94
C ALA A 138 20.89 16.25 10.10
N VAL A 139 21.03 15.23 10.95
CA VAL A 139 22.27 14.47 11.17
C VAL A 139 21.91 12.98 11.12
N PRO A 140 22.76 12.10 10.57
CA PRO A 140 22.52 10.66 10.63
C PRO A 140 22.22 10.20 12.07
N GLY A 141 21.06 9.58 12.28
CA GLY A 141 20.61 9.12 13.60
C GLY A 141 19.83 10.16 14.44
N ALA A 142 19.87 11.45 14.10
CA ALA A 142 19.11 12.49 14.79
C ALA A 142 17.81 12.81 14.04
N LEU A 143 16.69 12.27 14.53
CA LEU A 143 15.34 12.56 14.02
C LEU A 143 14.76 13.80 14.72
N THR A 144 14.69 14.91 13.99
CA THR A 144 14.14 16.18 14.47
C THR A 144 12.78 16.47 13.84
N LEU A 145 11.92 17.17 14.57
CA LEU A 145 10.61 17.58 14.04
C LEU A 145 10.78 18.81 13.14
N ASN A 146 10.15 18.79 11.97
CA ASN A 146 10.16 19.93 11.05
C ASN A 146 8.96 20.84 11.35
N ALA A 147 9.20 21.96 12.03
CA ALA A 147 8.16 22.90 12.44
C ALA A 147 7.37 23.50 11.26
N GLN A 148 8.03 23.80 10.14
CA GLN A 148 7.36 24.35 8.95
C GLN A 148 6.41 23.32 8.33
N GLN A 149 6.83 22.05 8.23
CA GLN A 149 6.01 20.97 7.70
C GLN A 149 4.82 20.64 8.63
N ILE A 150 5.02 20.74 9.95
CA ILE A 150 3.92 20.61 10.92
C ILE A 150 2.89 21.73 10.72
N GLN A 151 3.32 22.97 10.52
CA GLN A 151 2.40 24.08 10.22
C GLN A 151 1.66 23.88 8.89
N SER A 152 2.35 23.39 7.86
CA SER A 152 1.71 23.05 6.58
C SER A 152 0.65 21.97 6.74
N PHE A 153 0.96 20.89 7.46
CA PHE A 153 -0.01 19.84 7.73
C PHE A 153 -1.18 20.34 8.60
N GLN A 154 -0.91 21.16 9.61
CA GLN A 154 -1.94 21.80 10.42
C GLN A 154 -2.91 22.63 9.56
N ARG A 155 -2.40 23.43 8.61
CA ARG A 155 -3.24 24.18 7.66
C ARG A 155 -4.08 23.25 6.79
N LEU A 156 -3.51 22.16 6.28
CA LEU A 156 -4.26 21.16 5.51
C LEU A 156 -5.41 20.57 6.32
N LEU A 157 -5.15 20.17 7.57
CA LEU A 157 -6.20 19.67 8.47
C LEU A 157 -7.30 20.70 8.67
N GLN A 158 -6.95 21.95 8.94
CA GLN A 158 -7.91 23.05 9.13
C GLN A 158 -8.76 23.31 7.88
N LEU A 159 -8.15 23.29 6.68
CA LEU A 159 -8.87 23.45 5.41
C LEU A 159 -9.92 22.34 5.19
N LEU A 160 -9.64 21.13 5.67
CA LEU A 160 -10.53 19.97 5.58
C LEU A 160 -11.55 19.88 6.73
N GLY A 161 -11.58 20.88 7.62
CA GLY A 161 -12.44 20.90 8.80
C GLY A 161 -12.04 19.88 9.89
N ILE A 162 -10.77 19.47 9.91
CA ILE A 162 -10.18 18.55 10.89
C ILE A 162 -9.40 19.36 11.93
N ASN A 163 -9.34 18.87 13.18
CA ASN A 163 -8.60 19.53 14.25
C ASN A 163 -7.09 19.62 13.91
N GLY A 164 -6.59 20.84 13.72
CA GLY A 164 -5.20 21.11 13.39
C GLY A 164 -4.17 20.66 14.43
N GLN A 165 -4.56 20.49 15.70
CA GLN A 165 -3.67 20.01 16.77
C GLN A 165 -3.17 18.58 16.51
N LEU A 166 -3.91 17.79 15.72
CA LEU A 166 -3.50 16.43 15.35
C LEU A 166 -2.20 16.41 14.52
N ALA A 167 -1.81 17.53 13.91
CA ALA A 167 -0.55 17.61 13.16
C ALA A 167 0.68 17.35 14.03
N LYS A 168 0.73 17.95 15.22
CA LYS A 168 1.83 17.75 16.17
C LYS A 168 1.85 16.30 16.68
N ASN A 169 0.70 15.75 17.03
CA ASN A 169 0.58 14.36 17.50
C ASN A 169 1.04 13.35 16.43
N THR A 170 0.66 13.59 15.17
CA THR A 170 1.10 12.78 14.03
C THR A 170 2.62 12.81 13.88
N ALA A 171 3.22 14.00 13.98
CA ALA A 171 4.68 14.16 13.86
C ALA A 171 5.44 13.43 14.98
N LEU A 172 4.92 13.50 16.22
CA LEU A 172 5.47 12.77 17.37
C LEU A 172 5.39 11.26 17.18
N GLN A 173 4.22 10.74 16.78
CA GLN A 173 4.03 9.31 16.52
C GLN A 173 4.93 8.81 15.39
N LEU A 174 5.02 9.58 14.29
CA LEU A 174 5.89 9.24 13.17
C LEU A 174 7.36 9.18 13.60
N ARG A 175 7.83 10.17 14.38
CA ARG A 175 9.19 10.19 14.91
C ARG A 175 9.46 8.95 15.77
N ALA A 176 8.53 8.60 16.66
CA ALA A 176 8.67 7.44 17.54
C ALA A 176 8.74 6.12 16.75
N GLY A 177 7.85 5.93 15.76
CA GLY A 177 7.87 4.76 14.87
C GLY A 177 9.17 4.65 14.04
N LEU A 178 9.70 5.78 13.56
CA LEU A 178 10.99 5.81 12.85
C LEU A 178 12.17 5.46 13.76
N ARG A 179 12.23 5.99 14.99
CA ARG A 179 13.25 5.63 15.98
C ARG A 179 13.25 4.14 16.27
N GLN A 180 12.07 3.55 16.48
CA GLN A 180 11.93 2.13 16.76
C GLN A 180 12.33 1.24 15.58
N SER A 181 12.07 1.68 14.34
CA SER A 181 12.56 0.96 13.17
C SER A 181 14.09 0.94 13.11
N ALA A 182 14.76 2.06 13.43
CA ALA A 182 16.22 2.17 13.36
C ALA A 182 16.93 1.29 14.41
N THR A 183 16.40 1.22 15.63
CA THR A 183 16.97 0.41 16.72
C THR A 183 16.82 -1.11 16.48
N ARG A 184 15.74 -1.56 15.83
CA ARG A 184 15.58 -2.99 15.45
C ARG A 184 16.69 -3.49 14.54
N PHE A 185 17.12 -2.68 13.57
CA PHE A 185 18.21 -3.08 12.67
C PHE A 185 19.58 -3.06 13.35
N GLN A 186 19.77 -2.24 14.38
CA GLN A 186 21.01 -2.21 15.18
C GLN A 186 21.10 -3.39 16.14
N THR A 187 19.99 -3.80 16.76
CA THR A 187 19.95 -4.94 17.69
C THR A 187 20.09 -6.29 17.00
N ALA A 188 19.70 -6.40 15.71
CA ALA A 188 19.95 -7.60 14.91
C ALA A 188 21.43 -7.77 14.47
N ALA A 189 22.27 -6.74 14.62
CA ALA A 189 23.65 -6.74 14.15
C ALA A 189 24.69 -7.19 15.20
N ASN A 190 24.28 -7.51 16.43
CA ASN A 190 25.16 -8.04 17.48
C ASN A 190 24.81 -9.50 17.84
N PRO A 191 25.29 -10.52 17.10
CA PRO A 191 25.44 -11.87 17.63
C PRO A 191 26.80 -11.97 18.32
N ALA A 192 26.97 -11.31 19.47
CA ALA A 192 28.18 -11.48 20.28
C ALA A 192 27.82 -11.46 21.77
N THR A 193 28.17 -12.58 22.40
CA THR A 193 28.17 -12.90 23.85
C THR A 193 26.81 -13.03 24.53
N VAL A 194 26.18 -14.21 24.33
CA VAL A 194 25.28 -14.79 25.33
C VAL A 194 26.18 -15.42 26.40
N ASP A 195 26.27 -14.80 27.56
CA ASP A 195 26.89 -15.39 28.75
C ASP A 195 25.77 -16.03 29.60
N PRO A 196 25.70 -17.37 29.75
CA PRO A 196 24.54 -18.02 30.34
C PRO A 196 24.76 -18.27 31.83
N THR A 197 24.66 -17.24 32.68
CA THR A 197 24.45 -17.43 34.12
C THR A 197 23.64 -16.31 34.75
N GLN A 198 22.33 -16.50 34.90
CA GLN A 198 21.61 -16.47 36.19
C GLN A 198 20.08 -16.51 35.97
N PRO A 199 19.31 -17.26 36.80
CA PRO A 199 17.88 -17.43 36.61
C PRO A 199 17.03 -16.44 37.42
N GLN A 200 15.91 -16.05 36.79
CA GLN A 200 14.60 -15.73 37.39
C GLN A 200 14.43 -14.44 38.21
N GLY A 201 13.49 -13.60 37.77
CA GLY A 201 12.80 -12.64 38.64
C GLY A 201 12.13 -11.51 37.87
N GLY A 202 10.80 -11.50 37.85
CA GLY A 202 10.04 -10.38 37.30
C GLY A 202 10.06 -9.14 38.18
N ALA A 203 9.73 -8.02 37.53
CA ALA A 203 9.25 -6.74 38.05
C ALA A 203 10.27 -5.65 38.47
N THR A 204 9.94 -4.45 37.96
CA THR A 204 10.13 -3.09 38.50
C THR A 204 11.51 -2.43 38.54
N GLY A 205 11.68 -1.42 37.67
CA GLY A 205 11.78 -0.02 38.09
C GLY A 205 13.16 0.58 38.37
N GLY A 206 13.53 1.60 37.57
CA GLY A 206 14.23 2.81 38.04
C GLY A 206 15.74 2.88 37.80
N GLY A 207 16.17 3.86 37.00
CA GLY A 207 17.58 4.27 36.86
C GLY A 207 17.84 5.33 35.78
N ASN A 208 17.56 6.59 36.11
CA ASN A 208 17.88 7.87 35.42
C ASN A 208 19.34 7.96 34.92
N TYR A 209 19.74 8.75 33.89
CA TYR A 209 19.77 10.23 33.83
C TYR A 209 19.75 10.81 32.39
N THR A 210 19.49 12.13 32.30
CA THR A 210 18.84 12.94 31.24
C THR A 210 19.82 13.84 30.49
N ASP A 211 19.49 14.38 29.29
CA ASP A 211 20.04 15.66 28.77
C ASP A 211 19.29 16.20 27.51
N GLN A 212 18.04 16.69 27.65
CA GLN A 212 17.38 17.39 26.55
C GLN A 212 16.55 18.58 27.05
N PRO A 213 16.95 19.84 26.76
CA PRO A 213 16.13 21.01 27.05
C PRO A 213 15.11 21.19 25.92
N GLY A 214 13.84 20.84 26.16
CA GLY A 214 12.77 21.15 25.22
C GLY A 214 11.46 20.40 25.46
N LEU A 215 10.58 21.03 26.26
CA LEU A 215 9.13 20.77 26.41
C LEU A 215 8.71 19.30 26.67
N GLU A 216 8.74 18.96 27.96
CA GLU A 216 7.90 17.98 28.68
C GLU A 216 7.33 16.83 27.84
N ASP A 217 8.06 15.72 27.88
CA ASP A 217 7.65 14.43 27.33
C ASP A 217 6.43 13.90 28.09
N ALA A 218 5.32 13.74 27.37
CA ALA A 218 4.22 12.90 27.80
C ALA A 218 4.68 11.43 27.73
N ASP A 219 4.78 10.79 28.90
CA ASP A 219 4.86 9.35 29.16
C ASP A 219 5.36 8.46 27.99
N GLU A 220 6.69 8.28 27.89
CA GLU A 220 7.32 7.34 26.94
C GLU A 220 7.09 5.84 27.27
N ASN A 221 6.22 5.51 28.23
CA ASN A 221 5.86 4.14 28.59
C ASN A 221 4.45 3.75 28.11
N ALA A 222 4.16 3.92 26.82
CA ALA A 222 3.06 3.18 26.21
C ALA A 222 3.48 1.71 26.03
N PRO A 223 2.75 0.71 26.57
CA PRO A 223 3.07 -0.72 26.44
C PRO A 223 2.92 -1.26 25.00
N VAL A 224 2.69 -0.39 24.01
CA VAL A 224 2.57 -0.72 22.59
C VAL A 224 3.65 0.05 21.85
N ALA A 225 4.68 -0.64 21.37
CA ALA A 225 5.70 -0.03 20.54
C ALA A 225 5.04 0.62 19.31
N PRO A 226 5.27 1.93 19.04
CA PRO A 226 4.61 2.63 17.96
C PRO A 226 4.94 1.97 16.61
N LEU A 227 3.91 1.62 15.84
CA LEU A 227 4.08 1.02 14.52
C LEU A 227 4.65 2.06 13.55
N GLN A 228 5.48 1.59 12.62
CA GLN A 228 5.95 2.44 11.54
C GLN A 228 4.77 2.80 10.62
N MET A 229 4.60 4.09 10.34
CA MET A 229 3.64 4.54 9.35
C MET A 229 4.07 4.06 7.96
N THR A 230 3.28 3.18 7.36
CA THR A 230 3.53 2.63 6.01
C THR A 230 2.48 3.07 4.99
N GLY A 231 1.46 3.80 5.43
CA GLY A 231 0.40 4.34 4.59
C GLY A 231 -0.47 5.31 5.38
N VAL A 232 -1.46 5.88 4.70
CA VAL A 232 -2.38 6.86 5.29
C VAL A 232 -3.25 6.24 6.39
N ASP A 233 -3.60 4.96 6.26
CA ASP A 233 -4.42 4.26 7.26
C ASP A 233 -3.71 4.11 8.61
N SER A 234 -2.38 4.21 8.66
CA SER A 234 -1.60 4.27 9.92
C SER A 234 -1.92 5.51 10.76
N LEU A 235 -2.64 6.51 10.21
CA LEU A 235 -3.16 7.62 11.00
C LEU A 235 -4.21 7.18 12.02
N LEU A 236 -4.87 6.01 11.85
CA LEU A 236 -5.79 5.47 12.86
C LEU A 236 -5.09 5.15 14.19
N ASP A 237 -3.79 4.89 14.15
CA ASP A 237 -2.98 4.63 15.35
C ASP A 237 -2.66 5.91 16.12
N VAL A 238 -2.90 7.09 15.52
CA VAL A 238 -2.70 8.39 16.18
C VAL A 238 -4.01 8.78 16.89
N PRO A 239 -3.99 8.97 18.23
CA PRO A 239 -5.18 9.36 18.97
C PRO A 239 -5.85 10.61 18.41
N GLY A 240 -7.15 10.50 18.13
CA GLY A 240 -7.99 11.60 17.63
C GLY A 240 -8.33 11.56 16.14
N PHE A 241 -7.72 10.66 15.34
CA PHE A 241 -8.20 10.39 13.99
C PHE A 241 -9.36 9.39 13.99
N THR A 242 -10.28 9.60 13.05
CA THR A 242 -11.42 8.72 12.78
C THR A 242 -11.34 8.20 11.34
N PRO A 243 -11.99 7.06 11.02
CA PRO A 243 -12.05 6.56 9.64
C PRO A 243 -12.59 7.60 8.65
N GLU A 244 -13.56 8.42 9.07
CA GLU A 244 -14.16 9.48 8.26
C GLU A 244 -13.16 10.60 7.96
N MET A 245 -12.35 11.00 8.95
CA MET A 245 -11.27 11.97 8.76
C MET A 245 -10.21 11.44 7.78
N ILE A 246 -9.86 10.16 7.87
CA ILE A 246 -8.88 9.54 6.98
C ILE A 246 -9.42 9.46 5.55
N ALA A 247 -10.69 9.11 5.37
CA ALA A 247 -11.33 9.13 4.06
C ALA A 247 -11.25 10.53 3.42
N ARG A 248 -11.44 11.61 4.20
CA ARG A 248 -11.28 13.00 3.73
C ARG A 248 -9.83 13.37 3.43
N LEU A 249 -8.86 12.79 4.15
CA LEU A 249 -7.43 13.09 3.98
C LEU A 249 -6.79 12.34 2.82
N ARG A 250 -7.28 11.14 2.49
CA ARG A 250 -6.68 10.23 1.49
C ARG A 250 -6.36 10.87 0.12
N PRO A 251 -7.14 11.84 -0.40
CA PRO A 251 -6.79 12.53 -1.65
C PRO A 251 -5.60 13.49 -1.52
N PHE A 252 -5.26 13.94 -0.31
CA PHE A 252 -4.34 15.06 -0.07
C PHE A 252 -3.04 14.67 0.63
N VAL A 253 -2.98 13.50 1.27
CA VAL A 253 -1.79 13.06 2.02
C VAL A 253 -1.28 11.69 1.55
N THR A 254 0.03 11.49 1.69
CA THR A 254 0.70 10.22 1.41
C THR A 254 1.78 9.94 2.45
N VAL A 255 2.32 8.71 2.44
CA VAL A 255 3.49 8.33 3.24
C VAL A 255 4.51 7.71 2.28
N LEU A 256 5.59 8.44 2.00
CA LEU A 256 6.68 7.96 1.14
C LEU A 256 7.90 7.52 1.97
N PRO A 257 8.79 6.67 1.43
CA PRO A 257 9.96 6.18 2.15
C PRO A 257 10.95 7.27 2.57
N THR A 258 11.06 8.34 1.78
CA THR A 258 11.95 9.48 2.00
C THR A 258 11.15 10.76 2.13
N THR A 259 11.79 11.83 2.62
CA THR A 259 11.25 13.17 2.50
C THR A 259 11.26 13.59 1.03
N THR A 260 10.21 14.25 0.58
CA THR A 260 10.05 14.64 -0.83
C THR A 260 9.41 16.01 -0.94
N PRO A 261 9.83 16.84 -1.91
CA PRO A 261 9.09 18.05 -2.25
C PRO A 261 7.72 17.71 -2.85
N VAL A 262 6.80 18.67 -2.78
CA VAL A 262 5.49 18.60 -3.43
C VAL A 262 5.59 19.08 -4.87
N ASN A 263 5.07 18.30 -5.82
CA ASN A 263 5.04 18.67 -7.22
C ASN A 263 3.93 19.70 -7.50
N MET A 264 4.34 20.93 -7.81
CA MET A 264 3.43 22.07 -8.02
C MET A 264 2.67 22.01 -9.35
N ASN A 265 3.03 21.12 -10.28
CA ASN A 265 2.29 20.90 -11.52
C ASN A 265 1.08 19.96 -11.35
N THR A 266 1.07 19.14 -10.29
CA THR A 266 0.07 18.08 -10.08
C THR A 266 -0.68 18.22 -8.75
N ALA A 267 -0.11 18.88 -7.74
CA ALA A 267 -0.70 19.02 -6.41
C ALA A 267 -2.09 19.70 -6.39
N PRO A 268 -3.09 19.17 -5.68
CA PRO A 268 -4.41 19.80 -5.61
C PRO A 268 -4.35 21.13 -4.84
N ALA A 269 -5.38 21.98 -5.01
CA ALA A 269 -5.42 23.33 -4.47
C ALA A 269 -5.30 23.36 -2.94
N GLU A 270 -5.86 22.38 -2.25
CA GLU A 270 -5.80 22.21 -0.79
C GLU A 270 -4.37 21.97 -0.31
N VAL A 271 -3.61 21.15 -1.02
CA VAL A 271 -2.20 20.87 -0.69
C VAL A 271 -1.36 22.11 -0.98
N VAL A 272 -1.60 22.79 -2.11
CA VAL A 272 -0.92 24.04 -2.46
C VAL A 272 -1.17 25.13 -1.39
N ALA A 273 -2.42 25.34 -1.00
CA ALA A 273 -2.79 26.30 0.05
C ALA A 273 -2.18 25.95 1.42
N ALA A 274 -2.07 24.65 1.72
CA ALA A 274 -1.47 24.19 2.96
C ALA A 274 0.06 24.40 2.99
N VAL A 275 0.75 24.11 1.89
CA VAL A 275 2.22 24.18 1.82
C VAL A 275 2.72 25.62 1.69
N VAL A 276 2.02 26.48 0.95
CA VAL A 276 2.41 27.88 0.74
C VAL A 276 1.87 28.77 1.87
N PRO A 277 2.72 29.35 2.72
CA PRO A 277 2.26 30.21 3.82
C PRO A 277 1.50 31.43 3.30
N GLY A 278 0.35 31.73 3.95
CA GLY A 278 -0.49 32.89 3.61
C GLY A 278 -1.36 32.70 2.36
N MET A 279 -1.30 31.56 1.68
CA MET A 279 -2.16 31.27 0.54
C MET A 279 -3.52 30.75 1.02
N ASN A 280 -4.60 31.40 0.60
CA ASN A 280 -5.96 30.90 0.84
C ASN A 280 -6.39 29.92 -0.27
N LEU A 281 -7.47 29.17 -0.04
CA LEU A 281 -7.96 28.15 -0.98
C LEU A 281 -8.37 28.74 -2.34
N SER A 282 -9.00 29.92 -2.36
CA SER A 282 -9.44 30.57 -3.60
C SER A 282 -8.26 30.94 -4.51
N ASN A 283 -7.21 31.53 -3.94
CA ASN A 283 -5.98 31.85 -4.67
C ASN A 283 -5.27 30.57 -5.14
N ALA A 284 -5.29 29.50 -4.33
CA ALA A 284 -4.73 28.21 -4.73
C ALA A 284 -5.53 27.55 -5.87
N GLN A 285 -6.86 27.67 -5.89
CA GLN A 285 -7.69 27.22 -7.01
C GLN A 285 -7.37 28.00 -8.28
N ALA A 286 -7.24 29.33 -8.22
CA ALA A 286 -6.83 30.14 -9.36
C ALA A 286 -5.42 29.77 -9.86
N PHE A 287 -4.49 29.48 -8.93
CA PHE A 287 -3.14 29.01 -9.24
C PHE A 287 -3.18 27.65 -9.97
N VAL A 288 -3.96 26.69 -9.48
CA VAL A 288 -4.13 25.36 -10.10
C VAL A 288 -4.80 25.46 -11.47
N ALA A 289 -5.85 26.27 -11.62
CA ALA A 289 -6.53 26.45 -12.89
C ALA A 289 -5.58 27.04 -13.96
N ARG A 290 -4.70 27.97 -13.58
CA ARG A 290 -3.72 28.55 -14.51
C ARG A 290 -2.74 27.50 -15.04
N ARG A 291 -2.21 26.63 -14.16
CA ARG A 291 -1.20 25.62 -14.58
C ARG A 291 -1.74 24.53 -15.50
N GLU A 292 -3.06 24.32 -15.56
CA GLU A 292 -3.66 23.40 -16.54
C GLU A 292 -3.43 23.86 -17.99
N THR A 293 -3.29 25.18 -18.19
CA THR A 293 -2.98 25.76 -19.50
C THR A 293 -1.48 25.96 -19.70
N VAL A 294 -0.76 26.40 -18.67
CA VAL A 294 0.68 26.69 -18.70
C VAL A 294 1.35 26.10 -17.48
N PHE A 295 1.90 24.89 -17.63
CA PHE A 295 2.63 24.22 -16.55
C PHE A 295 3.98 24.89 -16.28
N PHE A 296 4.53 24.63 -15.10
CA PHE A 296 5.80 25.18 -14.63
C PHE A 296 6.96 24.30 -15.09
N HIS A 297 8.03 24.91 -15.59
CA HIS A 297 9.22 24.19 -16.06
C HIS A 297 10.28 24.07 -14.96
N ASN A 298 10.19 24.93 -13.95
CA ASN A 298 11.14 24.98 -12.84
C ASN A 298 10.48 25.65 -11.62
N VAL A 299 11.15 25.57 -10.46
CA VAL A 299 10.67 26.19 -9.22
C VAL A 299 10.65 27.73 -9.29
N GLY A 300 11.46 28.35 -10.14
CA GLY A 300 11.41 29.79 -10.39
C GLY A 300 10.09 30.25 -11.01
N ASP A 301 9.56 29.49 -11.98
CA ASP A 301 8.24 29.76 -12.58
C ASP A 301 7.13 29.68 -11.53
N VAL A 302 7.22 28.68 -10.62
CA VAL A 302 6.31 28.54 -9.49
C VAL A 302 6.38 29.78 -8.59
N GLN A 303 7.58 30.23 -8.22
CA GLN A 303 7.76 31.43 -7.37
C GLN A 303 7.17 32.69 -8.03
N LEU A 304 7.38 32.87 -9.32
CA LEU A 304 6.82 33.99 -10.07
C LEU A 304 5.28 33.92 -10.10
N ALA A 305 4.72 32.74 -10.33
CA ALA A 305 3.28 32.53 -10.33
C ALA A 305 2.65 32.75 -8.93
N LEU A 306 3.32 32.32 -7.86
CA LEU A 306 2.88 32.56 -6.48
C LEU A 306 2.88 34.05 -6.10
N ARG A 307 3.90 34.81 -6.54
CA ARG A 307 3.91 36.27 -6.38
C ARG A 307 2.76 36.92 -7.12
N GLY A 308 2.49 36.48 -8.36
CA GLY A 308 1.34 36.93 -9.15
C GLY A 308 -0.01 36.59 -8.51
N ALA A 309 -0.09 35.52 -7.71
CA ALA A 309 -1.26 35.12 -6.93
C ALA A 309 -1.41 35.87 -5.58
N GLY A 310 -0.57 36.87 -5.32
CA GLY A 310 -0.66 37.73 -4.13
C GLY A 310 0.16 37.27 -2.92
N VAL A 311 1.04 36.27 -3.07
CA VAL A 311 1.97 35.85 -2.01
C VAL A 311 3.15 36.82 -1.97
N GLN A 312 3.09 37.81 -1.06
CA GLN A 312 4.07 38.90 -0.99
C GLN A 312 5.39 38.49 -0.34
N GLN A 313 5.35 37.52 0.60
CA GLN A 313 6.52 37.00 1.29
C GLN A 313 6.62 35.49 1.05
N LEU A 314 7.50 35.08 0.15
CA LEU A 314 7.86 33.68 -0.06
C LEU A 314 8.82 33.24 1.07
N VAL A 315 8.37 33.26 2.32
CA VAL A 315 9.12 32.67 3.44
C VAL A 315 8.81 31.18 3.48
N PHE A 316 9.33 30.45 2.50
CA PHE A 316 9.32 28.99 2.50
C PHE A 316 10.64 28.47 1.97
N ASP A 317 11.09 27.33 2.51
CA ASP A 317 12.23 26.59 2.01
C ASP A 317 11.96 26.12 0.56
N PRO A 318 12.75 26.57 -0.44
CA PRO A 318 12.59 26.18 -1.83
C PRO A 318 12.65 24.66 -2.05
N ASN A 319 13.31 23.92 -1.15
CA ASN A 319 13.43 22.46 -1.24
C ASN A 319 12.12 21.69 -0.92
N GLN A 320 11.04 22.42 -0.59
CA GLN A 320 9.73 21.82 -0.30
C GLN A 320 8.85 21.72 -1.54
N LEU A 321 9.20 22.43 -2.62
CA LEU A 321 8.45 22.48 -3.85
C LEU A 321 9.33 21.98 -4.99
N ASP A 322 8.72 21.28 -5.93
CA ASP A 322 9.37 20.84 -7.16
C ASP A 322 8.35 20.87 -8.30
N VAL A 323 8.83 20.69 -9.53
CA VAL A 323 8.03 20.50 -10.74
C VAL A 323 8.19 19.10 -11.31
N ASN A 324 9.07 18.29 -10.72
CA ASN A 324 9.31 16.89 -11.07
C ASN A 324 8.74 15.93 -10.01
N THR A 325 8.51 14.68 -10.39
CA THR A 325 8.18 13.60 -9.47
C THR A 325 9.01 12.35 -9.72
N SER A 326 9.35 11.70 -8.61
CA SER A 326 10.04 10.42 -8.53
C SER A 326 9.14 9.31 -8.02
N TYR A 327 7.95 9.61 -7.47
CA TYR A 327 7.06 8.60 -6.89
C TYR A 327 5.68 8.62 -7.54
N PHE A 328 5.25 7.47 -8.04
CA PHE A 328 3.98 7.29 -8.72
C PHE A 328 3.18 6.18 -8.06
N LEU A 329 1.88 6.41 -7.85
CA LEU A 329 0.91 5.39 -7.47
C LEU A 329 0.22 4.88 -8.73
N ILE A 330 0.35 3.58 -8.97
CA ILE A 330 -0.29 2.91 -10.11
C ILE A 330 -1.47 2.13 -9.57
N HIS A 331 -2.66 2.49 -10.00
CA HIS A 331 -3.89 1.77 -9.74
C HIS A 331 -4.21 0.91 -10.96
N GLY A 332 -4.18 -0.40 -10.82
CA GLY A 332 -4.47 -1.35 -11.88
C GLY A 332 -5.57 -2.32 -11.49
N ARG A 333 -6.49 -2.55 -12.41
CA ARG A 333 -7.54 -3.57 -12.32
C ARG A 333 -7.42 -4.51 -13.52
N VAL A 334 -7.42 -5.80 -13.24
CA VAL A 334 -7.47 -6.85 -14.25
C VAL A 334 -8.67 -7.74 -14.00
N GLU A 335 -9.53 -7.84 -15.00
CA GLU A 335 -10.66 -8.78 -15.01
C GLU A 335 -10.33 -9.89 -16.01
N HIS A 336 -10.20 -11.13 -15.54
CA HIS A 336 -9.98 -12.30 -16.37
C HIS A 336 -11.08 -13.32 -16.11
N GLU A 337 -12.02 -13.43 -17.05
CA GLU A 337 -13.26 -14.20 -16.88
C GLU A 337 -14.01 -13.81 -15.60
N ARG A 338 -13.96 -14.66 -14.56
CA ARG A 338 -14.59 -14.45 -13.25
C ARG A 338 -13.61 -14.02 -12.15
N ALA A 339 -12.32 -13.94 -12.46
CA ALA A 339 -11.29 -13.48 -11.54
C ALA A 339 -11.08 -11.98 -11.72
N GLU A 340 -11.06 -11.25 -10.61
CA GLU A 340 -10.74 -9.82 -10.56
C GLU A 340 -9.51 -9.64 -9.67
N VAL A 341 -8.59 -8.79 -10.11
CA VAL A 341 -7.40 -8.41 -9.35
C VAL A 341 -7.29 -6.89 -9.38
N ASP A 342 -7.52 -6.28 -8.23
CA ASP A 342 -7.29 -4.86 -7.98
C ASP A 342 -5.99 -4.67 -7.22
N ARG A 343 -5.10 -3.83 -7.74
CA ARG A 343 -3.79 -3.61 -7.16
C ARG A 343 -3.38 -2.16 -7.24
N THR A 344 -2.91 -1.64 -6.11
CA THR A 344 -2.21 -0.37 -6.03
C THR A 344 -0.72 -0.61 -5.79
N THR A 345 0.13 -0.02 -6.62
CA THR A 345 1.59 -0.18 -6.53
C THR A 345 2.27 1.17 -6.46
N LEU A 346 3.15 1.36 -5.48
CA LEU A 346 4.03 2.52 -5.45
C LEU A 346 5.31 2.20 -6.24
N VAL A 347 5.59 3.01 -7.25
CA VAL A 347 6.80 2.93 -8.07
C VAL A 347 7.66 4.16 -7.81
N TYR A 348 8.96 3.93 -7.67
CA TYR A 348 9.97 4.97 -7.69
C TYR A 348 10.63 5.02 -9.06
N ARG A 349 10.69 6.20 -9.66
CA ARG A 349 11.48 6.53 -10.84
C ARG A 349 12.66 7.39 -10.41
N ASP A 350 13.86 6.95 -10.75
CA ASP A 350 15.06 7.73 -10.47
C ASP A 350 15.10 9.01 -11.30
N ALA A 351 15.38 10.15 -10.67
CA ALA A 351 15.30 11.45 -11.32
C ALA A 351 16.39 11.69 -12.38
N LEU A 352 17.50 10.94 -12.34
CA LEU A 352 18.63 11.11 -13.26
C LEU A 352 18.68 10.03 -14.34
N THR A 353 18.46 8.78 -13.94
CA THR A 353 18.57 7.62 -14.83
C THR A 353 17.21 7.17 -15.41
N HIS A 354 16.11 7.72 -14.89
CA HIS A 354 14.73 7.35 -15.20
C HIS A 354 14.41 5.86 -14.99
N THR A 355 15.30 5.14 -14.31
CA THR A 355 15.09 3.73 -13.98
C THR A 355 13.96 3.61 -12.96
N THR A 356 13.10 2.61 -13.16
CA THR A 356 11.91 2.41 -12.30
C THR A 356 12.07 1.18 -11.42
N ARG A 357 11.72 1.31 -10.15
CA ARG A 357 11.67 0.21 -9.17
C ARG A 357 10.34 0.20 -8.45
N ILE A 358 9.84 -0.99 -8.15
CA ILE A 358 8.66 -1.16 -7.30
C ILE A 358 9.10 -0.96 -5.85
N VAL A 359 8.40 -0.09 -5.12
CA VAL A 359 8.65 0.13 -3.69
C VAL A 359 7.81 -0.83 -2.87
N TRP A 360 6.52 -0.91 -3.19
CA TRP A 360 5.57 -1.87 -2.62
C TRP A 360 4.37 -2.03 -3.54
N GLY A 361 3.62 -3.13 -3.39
CA GLY A 361 2.31 -3.31 -4.01
C GLY A 361 1.33 -3.90 -2.99
N ARG A 362 0.07 -3.47 -3.06
CA ARG A 362 -1.03 -3.94 -2.23
C ARG A 362 -2.21 -4.32 -3.10
N ASP A 363 -2.70 -5.54 -2.90
CA ASP A 363 -3.94 -5.99 -3.52
C ASP A 363 -5.11 -5.39 -2.70
N GLN A 364 -6.11 -4.83 -3.38
CA GLN A 364 -7.36 -4.40 -2.75
C GLN A 364 -8.33 -5.58 -2.80
N LEU A 365 -8.79 -6.01 -1.62
CA LEU A 365 -9.72 -7.12 -1.44
C LEU A 365 -11.18 -6.63 -1.42
#